data_AF-A0A1S1H7S0-F1
#
_entry.id   AF-A0A1S1H7S0-F1
#
_cell.length_a   1.000
_cell.length_b   1.000
_cell.length_c   1.000
_cell.angle_alpha   90.00
_cell.angle_beta   90.00
_cell.angle_gamma   90.00
#
_symmetry.space_group_name_H-M   'P 1'
#
loop_
_entity.id
_entity.type
_entity.pdbx_description
1 polymer ?
#
loop_
_entity_poly.entity_id
_entity_poly.type
_entity_poly.pdbx_seq_one_letter_code
_entity_poly.pdbx_strand_id
1 'polypeptide(L)' 'MPGSMAQDYRHQWVDMIGTDLCVFDRPDHGSPFRLIELAFGVTADEVAAETTTRYRVT' A
#
# COMPACT_ATOMS: atom_id res chain seq x y z
N MET A 1 0.60 12.70 38.15
CA MET A 1 0.37 12.96 36.72
C MET A 1 0.07 11.63 36.03
N PRO A 2 -1.08 11.41 35.37
CA PRO A 2 -1.33 10.18 34.63
C PRO A 2 -0.55 10.26 33.31
N GLY A 3 0.69 9.79 33.32
CA GLY A 3 1.62 9.84 32.20
C GLY A 3 1.90 8.46 31.61
N SER A 4 0.87 7.71 31.20
CA SER A 4 1.08 6.39 30.58
C SER A 4 0.14 6.08 29.40
N MET A 5 -0.48 7.08 28.77
CA MET A 5 -1.42 6.85 27.66
C MET A 5 -0.84 7.19 26.28
N ALA A 6 0.45 7.55 26.18
CA ALA A 6 1.05 8.11 24.96
C ALA A 6 2.07 7.20 24.25
N GLN A 7 2.38 6.01 24.78
CA GLN A 7 3.48 5.18 24.25
C GLN A 7 3.05 3.91 23.51
N ASP A 8 1.75 3.61 23.47
CA ASP A 8 1.22 2.41 22.78
C ASP A 8 0.65 2.72 21.38
N TYR A 9 1.08 3.80 20.72
CA TYR A 9 0.95 3.90 19.27
C TYR A 9 1.96 2.94 18.65
N ARG A 10 1.64 1.63 18.66
CA ARG A 10 2.40 0.64 17.92
C ARG A 10 2.50 1.15 16.49
N HIS A 11 3.72 1.24 15.99
CA HIS A 11 4.03 1.49 14.58
C HIS A 11 3.34 0.42 13.73
N GLN A 12 2.08 0.68 13.35
CA GLN A 12 1.34 -0.20 12.45
C GLN A 12 1.79 0.16 11.04
N TRP A 13 2.60 -0.72 10.49
CA TRP A 13 3.12 -0.64 9.13
C TRP A 13 2.30 -1.57 8.25
N VAL A 14 2.02 -1.11 7.03
CA VAL A 14 1.33 -1.91 6.03
C VAL A 14 2.34 -2.23 4.96
N ASP A 15 2.71 -3.50 4.87
CA ASP A 15 3.69 -3.99 3.89
C ASP A 15 3.03 -4.35 2.55
N MET A 16 1.72 -4.66 2.56
CA MET A 16 0.97 -5.13 1.41
C MET A 16 -0.48 -4.65 1.45
N ILE A 17 -0.99 -4.25 0.28
CA ILE A 17 -2.38 -3.85 0.07
C ILE A 17 -2.93 -4.70 -1.06
N GLY A 18 -3.88 -5.58 -0.74
CA GLY A 18 -4.64 -6.35 -1.72
C GLY A 18 -6.01 -5.72 -1.96
N THR A 19 -6.39 -5.59 -3.23
CA THR A 19 -7.73 -5.15 -3.65
C THR A 19 -8.33 -6.16 -4.62
N ASP A 20 -9.53 -5.87 -5.10
CA ASP A 20 -10.18 -6.57 -6.20
C ASP A 20 -9.48 -6.34 -7.56
N LEU A 21 -8.68 -5.28 -7.68
CA LEU A 21 -7.96 -4.94 -8.91
C LEU A 21 -6.53 -5.47 -8.95
N CYS A 22 -5.81 -5.41 -7.82
CA CYS A 22 -4.38 -5.69 -7.80
C CYS A 22 -3.81 -5.90 -6.39
N VAL A 23 -2.54 -6.31 -6.35
CA VAL A 23 -1.72 -6.30 -5.14
C VAL A 23 -0.63 -5.26 -5.27
N PHE A 24 -0.60 -4.34 -4.31
CA PHE A 24 0.55 -3.46 -4.09
C PHE A 24 1.37 -3.97 -2.92
N ASP A 25 2.68 -3.83 -3.03
CA ASP A 25 3.57 -3.94 -1.88
C ASP A 25 4.33 -2.65 -1.62
N ARG A 26 4.92 -2.58 -0.43
CA ARG A 26 5.78 -1.48 -0.03
C ARG A 26 6.96 -2.02 0.79
N PRO A 27 8.20 -1.92 0.29
CA PRO A 27 9.35 -2.49 0.98
C PRO A 27 9.73 -1.72 2.25
N ASP A 28 9.43 -0.42 2.32
CA ASP A 28 9.67 0.44 3.48
C ASP A 28 8.86 1.75 3.45
N HIS A 29 8.84 2.46 4.57
CA HIS A 29 8.08 3.70 4.79
C HIS A 29 8.47 4.90 3.94
N GLY A 30 9.65 4.90 3.32
CA GLY A 30 10.13 5.94 2.41
C GLY A 30 9.94 5.58 0.94
N SER A 31 9.83 4.30 0.63
CA SER A 31 9.66 3.81 -0.73
C SER A 31 8.25 4.02 -1.28
N PRO A 32 8.10 4.21 -2.61
CA PRO A 32 6.80 4.19 -3.27
C PRO A 32 6.19 2.77 -3.25
N PHE A 33 4.87 2.70 -3.40
CA PHE A 33 4.19 1.43 -3.64
C PHE A 33 4.62 0.83 -4.98
N ARG A 34 4.65 -0.50 -5.06
CA ARG A 34 4.90 -1.22 -6.31
C ARG A 34 3.68 -2.07 -6.64
N LEU A 35 3.23 -1.98 -7.88
CA LEU A 35 2.24 -2.91 -8.41
C LEU A 35 2.95 -4.22 -8.71
N ILE A 36 2.61 -5.28 -7.98
CA ILE A 36 3.29 -6.58 -8.09
C ILE A 36 2.40 -7.68 -8.68
N GLU A 37 1.07 -7.50 -8.66
CA GLU A 37 0.13 -8.46 -9.25
C GLU A 37 -1.15 -7.75 -9.71
N LEU A 38 -1.71 -8.17 -10.85
CA LEU A 38 -3.02 -7.75 -11.34
C LEU A 38 -4.02 -8.88 -11.15
N ALA A 39 -5.24 -8.54 -10.75
CA ALA A 39 -6.34 -9.49 -10.73
C ALA A 39 -6.65 -9.99 -12.15
N PHE A 40 -7.31 -11.15 -12.26
CA PHE A 40 -7.61 -11.75 -13.55
C PHE A 40 -8.47 -10.82 -14.41
N GLY A 41 -7.97 -10.50 -15.61
CA GLY A 41 -8.67 -9.64 -16.57
C GLY A 41 -8.51 -8.14 -16.30
N VAL A 42 -7.82 -7.74 -15.23
CA VAL A 42 -7.53 -6.33 -14.93
C VAL A 42 -6.26 -5.89 -15.64
N THR A 43 -6.28 -4.68 -16.18
CA THR A 43 -5.13 -4.07 -16.87
C THR A 43 -4.43 -3.02 -15.99
N ALA A 44 -3.16 -2.73 -16.30
CA ALA A 44 -2.42 -1.70 -15.58
C ALA A 44 -3.01 -0.28 -15.77
N ASP A 45 -3.66 -0.02 -16.91
CA ASP A 45 -4.31 1.26 -17.19
C ASP A 45 -5.57 1.47 -16.33
N GLU A 46 -6.35 0.40 -16.10
CA GLU A 46 -7.49 0.43 -15.17
C GLU A 46 -7.02 0.74 -13.75
N VAL A 47 -5.95 0.08 -13.29
CA VAL A 47 -5.36 0.39 -11.98
C VAL A 47 -4.87 1.84 -11.91
N ALA A 48 -4.27 2.36 -12.98
CA ALA A 48 -3.78 3.74 -13.05
C ALA A 48 -4.93 4.77 -13.04
N ALA A 49 -6.07 4.44 -13.64
CA ALA A 49 -7.25 5.29 -13.64
C ALA A 49 -7.88 5.41 -12.23
N GLU A 50 -7.85 4.31 -11.46
CA GLU A 50 -8.45 4.25 -10.11
C GLU A 50 -7.46 4.63 -8.98
N THR A 51 -6.18 4.87 -9.30
CA THR A 51 -5.14 5.15 -8.29
C THR A 51 -4.58 6.56 -8.42
N THR A 52 -4.69 7.35 -7.35
CA THR A 52 -4.17 8.73 -7.31
C THR A 52 -2.73 8.83 -6.80
N THR A 53 -2.26 7.86 -6.02
CA THR A 53 -0.89 7.83 -5.50
C THR A 53 0.06 7.29 -6.56
N ARG A 54 1.27 7.84 -6.62
CA ARG A 54 2.30 7.33 -7.53
C ARG A 54 2.78 5.95 -7.07
N TYR A 55 2.84 5.02 -8.01
CA TYR A 55 3.42 3.70 -7.83
C TYR A 55 4.27 3.33 -9.05
N ARG A 56 5.06 2.25 -8.92
CA ARG A 56 5.85 1.70 -10.02
C ARG A 56 5.33 0.33 -10.41
N VAL A 57 5.26 0.06 -11.72
CA VAL A 57 5.04 -1.29 -12.27
C VAL A 57 6.40 -2.00 -12.31
N THR A 58 6.45 -3.22 -11.77
CA THR A 58 7.71 -4.00 -11.62
C THR A 58 7.62 -5.31 -12.35
#